data_AF-A0A6B2L617-F1
#
_entry.id   AF-A0A6B2L617-F1
#
_cell.length_a   1.000
_cell.length_b   1.000
_cell.length_c   1.000
_cell.angle_alpha   90.00
_cell.angle_beta   90.00
_cell.angle_gamma   90.00
#
_symmetry.space_group_name_H-M   'P 1'
#
loop_
_entity.id
_entity.type
_entity.pdbx_description
1 polymer ?
#
loop_
_entity_poly.entity_id
_entity_poly.type
_entity_poly.pdbx_seq_one_letter_code
_entity_poly.pdbx_strand_id
1 'polypeptide(L)'
;MVEYCVYRRGASLEDLGVLCEDCHASVAGLIPPGFLWEEDCFRLAPRAQPGPPHLWGLTRFGQNINDEWFIVHLLLRLSHRFPDLLISLHDSDGEFLLIEAALSLPKWLNPETSRNRIWISNGTIHIIPLPKNPTEMLIIPDGEDLDVARALEIVGKKLVRTEANQGVQEAIGRRAEEAREEAGKSAHYARCRVPRDIAYLLQERPQLAAYAVNAYYYRDTIQMKVCRKMERFPARDCGEHVLRLSRCLYAQLLRQELDFVPFGYEAVPPNTPKTALLYKSVSMGHKLASGFEVLYQDLKRNAKKKGQNVNNVHNIPIPNIVETIDELLSREERFLHQNSERNADSDDWLNISPEEVEDIISRKQKELDVMLEQEKKKMEKKKEEEKEREK
;
A
#
# COMPACT_ATOMS: atom_id res chain seq x y z
N MET A 1 6.00 -4.33 -4.30
CA MET A 1 4.91 -3.55 -4.96
C MET A 1 3.78 -4.51 -5.26
N VAL A 2 2.53 -4.06 -5.23
CA VAL A 2 1.36 -4.89 -5.54
C VAL A 2 0.73 -4.44 -6.84
N GLU A 3 0.54 -5.38 -7.76
CA GLU A 3 -0.15 -5.20 -9.03
C GLU A 3 -1.55 -5.83 -8.92
N TYR A 4 -2.57 -5.16 -9.46
CA TYR A 4 -3.94 -5.63 -9.42
C TYR A 4 -4.69 -5.30 -10.71
N CYS A 5 -5.44 -6.29 -11.19
CA CYS A 5 -6.27 -6.21 -12.39
C CYS A 5 -7.72 -6.44 -12.01
N VAL A 6 -8.58 -5.49 -12.35
CA VAL A 6 -10.02 -5.52 -12.08
C VAL A 6 -10.75 -5.69 -13.42
N TYR A 7 -11.30 -6.88 -13.62
CA TYR A 7 -12.09 -7.24 -14.79
C TYR A 7 -13.57 -7.12 -14.44
N ARG A 8 -14.38 -6.74 -15.43
CA ARG A 8 -15.84 -6.71 -15.31
C ARG A 8 -16.47 -7.62 -16.35
N ARG A 9 -17.42 -8.44 -15.92
CA ARG A 9 -18.06 -9.42 -16.81
C ARG A 9 -18.81 -8.72 -17.95
N GLY A 10 -18.42 -9.04 -19.19
CA GLY A 10 -19.08 -8.51 -20.40
C GLY A 10 -18.80 -7.04 -20.69
N ALA A 11 -17.87 -6.40 -19.98
CA ALA A 11 -17.54 -4.99 -20.19
C ALA A 11 -16.76 -4.77 -21.49
N SER A 12 -17.15 -3.73 -22.22
CA SER A 12 -16.40 -3.15 -23.32
C SER A 12 -15.30 -2.20 -22.79
N LEU A 13 -14.43 -1.72 -23.68
CA LEU A 13 -13.43 -0.70 -23.35
C LEU A 13 -14.06 0.63 -22.92
N GLU A 14 -15.22 0.99 -23.47
CA GLU A 14 -15.94 2.23 -23.13
C GLU A 14 -16.48 2.17 -21.69
N ASP A 15 -16.91 0.98 -21.25
CA ASP A 15 -17.40 0.77 -19.88
C ASP A 15 -16.31 0.91 -18.81
N LEU A 16 -15.04 0.75 -19.18
CA LEU A 16 -13.93 0.84 -18.23
C LEU A 16 -13.72 2.25 -17.70
N GLY A 17 -14.01 3.29 -18.49
CA GLY A 17 -13.89 4.68 -18.02
C GLY A 17 -14.81 4.94 -16.83
N VAL A 18 -16.10 4.65 -17.01
CA VAL A 18 -17.13 4.79 -15.97
C VAL A 18 -16.83 3.89 -14.78
N LEU A 19 -16.46 2.63 -15.02
CA LEU A 19 -16.10 1.71 -13.94
C LEU A 19 -14.90 2.21 -13.11
N CYS A 20 -13.92 2.84 -13.77
CA CYS A 20 -12.76 3.39 -13.07
C CYS A 20 -13.17 4.50 -12.09
N GLU A 21 -14.03 5.41 -12.52
CA GLU A 21 -14.56 6.49 -11.70
C GLU A 21 -15.38 5.94 -10.52
N ASP A 22 -16.28 4.98 -10.79
CA ASP A 22 -17.11 4.33 -9.77
C ASP A 22 -16.26 3.60 -8.71
N CYS A 23 -15.19 2.92 -9.15
CA CYS A 23 -14.24 2.26 -8.27
C CYS A 23 -13.48 3.28 -7.41
N HIS A 24 -12.98 4.38 -7.98
CA HIS A 24 -12.30 5.42 -7.21
C HIS A 24 -13.22 6.11 -6.21
N ALA A 25 -14.47 6.41 -6.60
CA ALA A 25 -15.46 6.98 -5.69
C ALA A 25 -15.76 6.03 -4.52
N SER A 26 -15.91 4.73 -4.81
CA SER A 26 -16.14 3.70 -3.78
C SER A 26 -14.94 3.56 -2.84
N VAL A 27 -13.72 3.54 -3.37
CA VAL A 27 -12.48 3.45 -2.57
C VAL A 27 -12.27 4.70 -1.72
N ALA A 28 -12.55 5.89 -2.25
CA ALA A 28 -12.39 7.14 -1.49
C ALA A 28 -13.22 7.15 -0.20
N GLY A 29 -14.42 6.55 -0.22
CA GLY A 29 -15.26 6.39 0.97
C GLY A 29 -14.78 5.35 1.99
N LEU A 30 -13.82 4.50 1.61
CA LEU A 30 -13.25 3.46 2.49
C LEU A 30 -11.92 3.88 3.13
N ILE A 31 -11.24 4.89 2.58
CA ILE A 31 -9.97 5.38 3.12
C ILE A 31 -10.25 6.21 4.39
N PRO A 32 -9.67 5.86 5.55
CA PRO A 32 -9.87 6.62 6.78
C PRO A 32 -9.44 8.09 6.63
N PRO A 33 -10.19 9.04 7.22
CA PRO A 33 -9.83 10.45 7.18
C PRO A 33 -8.42 10.68 7.72
N GLY A 34 -7.57 11.25 6.88
CA GLY A 34 -6.20 11.57 7.23
C GLY A 34 -5.20 10.42 7.15
N PHE A 35 -5.61 9.26 6.65
CA PHE A 35 -4.68 8.22 6.22
C PHE A 35 -3.70 8.77 5.18
N LEU A 36 -2.45 8.30 5.27
CA LEU A 36 -1.37 8.69 4.38
C LEU A 36 -0.69 7.42 3.88
N TRP A 37 -0.64 7.25 2.56
CA TRP A 37 0.06 6.13 1.95
C TRP A 37 1.57 6.32 2.12
N GLU A 38 2.29 5.22 2.30
CA GLU A 38 3.73 5.21 2.47
C GLU A 38 4.47 5.68 1.22
N GLU A 39 3.98 5.30 0.05
CA GLU A 39 4.57 5.71 -1.23
C GLU A 39 3.48 6.07 -2.25
N ASP A 40 2.85 5.08 -2.90
CA ASP A 40 1.81 5.34 -3.90
C ASP A 40 0.40 5.21 -3.31
N CYS A 41 -0.51 6.10 -3.73
CA CYS A 41 -1.93 5.92 -3.47
C CYS A 41 -2.53 4.79 -4.32
N PHE A 42 -3.63 4.19 -3.85
CA PHE A 42 -4.47 3.33 -4.68
C PHE A 42 -4.87 4.05 -5.98
N ARG A 43 -4.70 3.40 -7.13
CA ARG A 43 -5.12 3.92 -8.42
C ARG A 43 -5.44 2.79 -9.38
N LEU A 44 -6.38 3.09 -10.27
CA LEU A 44 -6.80 2.24 -11.37
C LEU A 44 -6.74 3.07 -12.65
N ALA A 45 -6.42 2.44 -13.76
CA ALA A 45 -6.52 3.02 -15.08
C ALA A 45 -7.01 1.97 -16.08
N PRO A 46 -7.86 2.33 -17.06
CA PRO A 46 -8.25 1.40 -18.12
C PRO A 46 -7.03 0.90 -18.91
N ARG A 47 -6.98 -0.41 -19.16
CA ARG A 47 -5.94 -1.08 -19.94
C ARG A 47 -6.58 -2.04 -20.94
N ALA A 48 -6.14 -1.92 -22.19
CA ALA A 48 -6.75 -2.65 -23.30
C ALA A 48 -5.98 -3.92 -23.70
N GLN A 49 -4.64 -3.94 -23.61
CA GLN A 49 -3.80 -5.02 -24.17
C GLN A 49 -2.42 -5.16 -23.49
N PRO A 50 -1.77 -6.35 -23.59
CA PRO A 50 -2.31 -7.61 -24.11
C PRO A 50 -3.30 -8.27 -23.13
N GLY A 51 -4.32 -8.96 -23.65
CA GLY A 51 -5.34 -9.68 -22.86
C GLY A 51 -6.72 -9.02 -22.83
N PRO A 52 -7.65 -9.54 -22.02
CA PRO A 52 -9.00 -8.98 -21.85
C PRO A 52 -8.96 -7.54 -21.31
N PRO A 53 -9.87 -6.64 -21.74
CA PRO A 53 -9.96 -5.29 -21.20
C PRO A 53 -10.19 -5.30 -19.67
N HIS A 54 -9.43 -4.49 -18.94
CA HIS A 54 -9.50 -4.42 -17.48
C HIS A 54 -9.08 -3.05 -16.97
N LEU A 55 -9.39 -2.77 -15.71
CA LEU A 55 -8.69 -1.72 -14.97
C LEU A 55 -7.42 -2.30 -14.38
N TRP A 56 -6.33 -1.57 -14.52
CA TRP A 56 -5.02 -1.94 -14.04
C TRP A 56 -4.57 -0.96 -12.95
N GLY A 57 -4.02 -1.49 -11.87
CA GLY A 57 -3.45 -0.73 -10.79
C GLY A 57 -2.12 -1.30 -10.34
N LEU A 58 -1.23 -0.41 -9.90
CA LEU A 58 0.07 -0.75 -9.35
C LEU A 58 0.33 0.19 -8.18
N THR A 59 0.61 -0.37 -7.01
CA THR A 59 0.90 0.38 -5.80
C THR A 59 2.23 -0.06 -5.21
N ARG A 60 3.17 0.86 -5.10
CA ARG A 60 4.36 0.67 -4.27
C ARG A 60 3.98 1.02 -2.83
N PHE A 61 4.23 0.07 -1.92
CA PHE A 61 3.91 0.18 -0.50
C PHE A 61 5.17 0.47 0.35
N GLY A 62 6.32 0.69 -0.29
CA GLY A 62 7.60 0.92 0.40
C GLY A 62 7.92 -0.15 1.44
N GLN A 63 8.13 0.29 2.68
CA GLN A 63 8.40 -0.57 3.84
C GLN A 63 7.14 -0.86 4.68
N ASN A 64 5.97 -0.39 4.27
CA ASN A 64 4.74 -0.55 5.03
C ASN A 64 3.86 -1.67 4.43
N ILE A 65 4.08 -2.90 4.88
CA ILE A 65 3.29 -4.07 4.45
C ILE A 65 1.79 -3.93 4.75
N ASN A 66 1.39 -3.04 5.67
CA ASN A 66 -0.02 -2.78 5.91
C ASN A 66 -0.68 -2.02 4.77
N ASP A 67 0.06 -1.23 3.98
CA ASP A 67 -0.49 -0.61 2.78
C ASP A 67 -0.85 -1.68 1.74
N GLU A 68 0.00 -2.69 1.54
CA GLU A 68 -0.30 -3.83 0.66
C GLU A 68 -1.60 -4.53 1.07
N TRP A 69 -1.72 -4.90 2.35
CA TRP A 69 -2.91 -5.58 2.84
C TRP A 69 -4.15 -4.67 2.91
N PHE A 70 -3.95 -3.35 3.03
CA PHE A 70 -5.04 -2.40 2.91
C PHE A 70 -5.55 -2.32 1.46
N ILE A 71 -4.68 -2.45 0.44
CA ILE A 71 -5.12 -2.64 -0.96
C ILE A 71 -5.98 -3.91 -1.08
N VAL A 72 -5.59 -5.03 -0.45
CA VAL A 72 -6.41 -6.26 -0.44
C VAL A 72 -7.79 -6.00 0.16
N HIS A 73 -7.86 -5.29 1.29
CA HIS A 73 -9.13 -4.88 1.91
C HIS A 73 -9.99 -4.06 0.94
N LEU A 74 -9.41 -3.04 0.30
CA LEU A 74 -10.14 -2.19 -0.65
C LEU A 74 -10.68 -2.99 -1.83
N LEU A 75 -9.91 -3.93 -2.38
CA LEU A 75 -10.31 -4.79 -3.50
C LEU A 75 -11.41 -5.79 -3.09
N LEU A 76 -11.35 -6.35 -1.87
CA LEU A 76 -12.43 -7.18 -1.31
C LEU A 76 -13.73 -6.37 -1.23
N ARG A 77 -13.68 -5.15 -0.67
CA ARG A 77 -14.86 -4.26 -0.56
C ARG A 77 -15.39 -3.83 -1.92
N LEU A 78 -14.51 -3.55 -2.88
CA LEU A 78 -14.90 -3.24 -4.26
C LEU A 78 -15.63 -4.41 -4.92
N SER A 79 -15.09 -5.63 -4.84
CA SER A 79 -15.74 -6.81 -5.42
C SER A 79 -17.08 -7.16 -4.75
N HIS A 80 -17.25 -6.81 -3.47
CA HIS A 80 -18.53 -6.95 -2.78
C HIS A 80 -19.55 -5.90 -3.25
N ARG A 81 -19.10 -4.65 -3.47
CA ARG A 81 -19.94 -3.56 -3.98
C ARG A 81 -20.38 -3.78 -5.42
N PHE A 82 -19.51 -4.36 -6.24
CA PHE A 82 -19.72 -4.68 -7.64
C PHE A 82 -19.54 -6.19 -7.86
N PRO A 83 -20.59 -7.01 -7.63
CA PRO A 83 -20.50 -8.48 -7.65
C PRO A 83 -20.12 -9.10 -9.01
N ASP A 84 -20.11 -8.30 -10.07
CA ASP A 84 -19.68 -8.66 -11.42
C ASP A 84 -18.18 -8.46 -11.66
N LEU A 85 -17.44 -7.95 -10.67
CA LEU A 85 -15.99 -7.83 -10.72
C LEU A 85 -15.28 -9.14 -10.42
N LEU A 86 -14.24 -9.39 -11.21
CA LEU A 86 -13.27 -10.45 -11.04
C LEU A 86 -11.92 -9.77 -10.90
N ILE A 87 -11.26 -9.94 -9.77
CA ILE A 87 -10.03 -9.22 -9.45
C ILE A 87 -8.90 -10.21 -9.25
N SER A 88 -7.78 -9.99 -9.92
CA SER A 88 -6.53 -10.68 -9.65
C SER A 88 -5.52 -9.69 -9.07
N LEU A 89 -4.64 -10.15 -8.20
CA LEU A 89 -3.59 -9.33 -7.60
C LEU A 89 -2.40 -10.19 -7.20
N HIS A 90 -1.20 -9.66 -7.37
CA HIS A 90 0.05 -10.31 -6.99
C HIS A 90 1.08 -9.25 -6.60
N ASP A 91 2.09 -9.64 -5.83
CA ASP A 91 3.22 -8.77 -5.51
C ASP A 91 4.45 -9.14 -6.37
N SER A 92 5.63 -8.70 -5.96
CA SER A 92 6.90 -9.03 -6.62
C SER A 92 7.33 -10.50 -6.46
N ASP A 93 6.81 -11.19 -5.44
CA ASP A 93 7.12 -12.58 -5.12
C ASP A 93 6.03 -13.54 -5.65
N GLY A 94 4.88 -13.01 -6.08
CA GLY A 94 3.81 -13.73 -6.76
C GLY A 94 2.49 -13.71 -5.97
N GLU A 95 1.93 -14.89 -5.71
CA GLU A 95 0.62 -15.07 -5.07
C GLU A 95 0.71 -14.93 -3.53
N PHE A 96 1.03 -13.73 -3.05
CA PHE A 96 1.27 -13.46 -1.62
C PHE A 96 0.08 -13.77 -0.71
N LEU A 97 -1.16 -13.74 -1.21
CA LEU A 97 -2.35 -14.13 -0.46
C LEU A 97 -2.29 -15.59 0.04
N LEU A 98 -1.60 -16.46 -0.71
CA LEU A 98 -1.43 -17.87 -0.35
C LEU A 98 -0.52 -18.04 0.87
N ILE A 99 0.38 -17.10 1.12
CA ILE A 99 1.28 -17.14 2.28
C ILE A 99 0.45 -17.04 3.57
N GLU A 100 -0.48 -16.10 3.63
CA GLU A 100 -1.37 -15.91 4.79
C GLU A 100 -2.28 -17.11 5.01
N ALA A 101 -2.71 -17.75 3.92
CA ALA A 101 -3.63 -18.89 3.96
C ALA A 101 -2.95 -20.27 3.98
N ALA A 102 -1.63 -20.35 4.14
CA ALA A 102 -0.82 -21.56 3.89
C ALA A 102 -1.37 -22.84 4.57
N LEU A 103 -1.79 -22.76 5.82
CA LEU A 103 -2.31 -23.89 6.61
C LEU A 103 -3.72 -24.37 6.17
N SER A 104 -4.37 -23.63 5.28
CA SER A 104 -5.70 -23.95 4.76
C SER A 104 -5.68 -24.24 3.26
N LEU A 105 -4.52 -24.22 2.61
CA LEU A 105 -4.42 -24.46 1.17
C LEU A 105 -4.60 -25.94 0.81
N PRO A 106 -5.18 -26.23 -0.37
CA PRO A 106 -5.07 -27.56 -0.95
C PRO A 106 -3.61 -27.97 -1.17
N LYS A 107 -3.24 -29.21 -0.87
CA LYS A 107 -1.85 -29.73 -1.00
C LYS A 107 -1.24 -29.58 -2.40
N TRP A 108 -2.06 -29.51 -3.44
CA TRP A 108 -1.59 -29.35 -4.81
C TRP A 108 -1.19 -27.92 -5.13
N LEU A 109 -1.70 -26.94 -4.38
CA LEU A 109 -1.51 -25.52 -4.67
C LEU A 109 -0.17 -25.06 -4.12
N ASN A 110 0.71 -24.68 -5.03
CA ASN A 110 2.08 -24.25 -4.79
C ASN A 110 2.47 -23.17 -5.83
N PRO A 111 3.65 -22.55 -5.73
CA PRO A 111 4.07 -21.50 -6.66
C PRO A 111 3.97 -21.92 -8.13
N GLU A 112 4.29 -23.17 -8.46
CA GLU A 112 4.28 -23.70 -9.83
C GLU A 112 2.87 -23.86 -10.41
N THR A 113 1.89 -24.19 -9.57
CA THR A 113 0.50 -24.49 -10.00
C THR A 113 -0.47 -23.33 -9.80
N SER A 114 -0.06 -22.26 -9.11
CA SER A 114 -0.94 -21.17 -8.69
C SER A 114 -1.32 -20.17 -9.78
N ARG A 115 -0.56 -20.14 -10.88
CA ARG A 115 -0.70 -19.15 -11.97
C ARG A 115 -2.16 -19.01 -12.45
N ASN A 116 -2.67 -17.77 -12.41
CA ASN A 116 -4.03 -17.39 -12.84
C ASN A 116 -5.18 -18.13 -12.11
N ARG A 117 -4.93 -18.73 -10.94
CA ARG A 117 -5.96 -19.50 -10.21
C ARG A 117 -6.60 -18.73 -9.06
N ILE A 118 -6.00 -17.63 -8.59
CA ILE A 118 -6.42 -16.91 -7.39
C ILE A 118 -7.17 -15.65 -7.82
N TRP A 119 -8.40 -15.50 -7.32
CA TRP A 119 -9.30 -14.42 -7.70
C TRP A 119 -10.07 -13.90 -6.50
N ILE A 120 -10.33 -12.60 -6.46
CA ILE A 120 -11.33 -11.98 -5.59
C ILE A 120 -12.59 -11.74 -6.42
N SER A 121 -13.73 -12.20 -5.94
CA SER A 121 -15.04 -11.98 -6.58
C SER A 121 -16.13 -11.98 -5.52
N ASN A 122 -17.08 -11.06 -5.62
CA ASN A 122 -18.22 -10.96 -4.70
C ASN A 122 -17.84 -10.91 -3.20
N GLY A 123 -16.70 -10.30 -2.88
CA GLY A 123 -16.18 -10.19 -1.51
C GLY A 123 -15.52 -11.46 -0.95
N THR A 124 -15.33 -12.50 -1.77
CA THR A 124 -14.73 -13.78 -1.36
C THR A 124 -13.53 -14.15 -2.22
N ILE A 125 -12.65 -14.99 -1.66
CA ILE A 125 -11.51 -15.57 -2.36
C ILE A 125 -11.94 -16.79 -3.16
N HIS A 126 -11.46 -16.90 -4.39
CA HIS A 126 -11.68 -18.02 -5.29
C HIS A 126 -10.35 -18.63 -5.71
N ILE A 127 -10.28 -19.96 -5.71
CA ILE A 127 -9.16 -20.78 -6.18
C ILE A 127 -9.71 -21.74 -7.25
N ILE A 128 -9.25 -21.60 -8.49
CA ILE A 128 -9.61 -22.52 -9.58
C ILE A 128 -8.92 -23.88 -9.32
N PRO A 129 -9.65 -24.99 -9.12
CA PRO A 129 -9.05 -26.28 -8.77
C PRO A 129 -8.33 -26.92 -9.95
N LEU A 130 -7.49 -27.93 -9.71
CA LEU A 130 -7.04 -28.83 -10.78
C LEU A 130 -8.19 -29.77 -11.20
N PRO A 131 -8.27 -30.15 -12.50
CA PRO A 131 -9.28 -31.09 -12.96
C PRO A 131 -9.09 -32.46 -12.31
N LYS A 132 -10.19 -33.07 -11.81
CA LYS A 132 -10.15 -34.37 -11.11
C LYS A 132 -10.53 -35.55 -12.00
N ASN A 133 -11.19 -35.29 -13.14
CA ASN A 133 -11.71 -36.30 -14.04
C ASN A 133 -11.68 -35.80 -15.49
N PRO A 134 -11.80 -36.69 -16.49
CA PRO A 134 -11.74 -36.31 -17.91
C PRO A 134 -12.78 -35.26 -18.32
N THR A 135 -13.95 -35.24 -17.70
CA THR A 135 -14.99 -34.23 -17.97
C THR A 135 -14.55 -32.84 -17.50
N GLU A 136 -13.93 -32.75 -16.32
CA GLU A 136 -13.38 -31.50 -15.81
C GLU A 136 -12.18 -31.01 -16.62
N MET A 137 -11.39 -31.90 -17.23
CA MET A 137 -10.28 -31.50 -18.14
C MET A 137 -10.77 -30.74 -19.38
N LEU A 138 -12.02 -30.96 -19.81
CA LEU A 138 -12.63 -30.17 -20.89
C LEU A 138 -12.97 -28.73 -20.46
N ILE A 139 -13.05 -28.48 -19.15
CA ILE A 139 -13.45 -27.20 -18.57
C ILE A 139 -12.23 -26.47 -18.00
N ILE A 140 -11.39 -27.17 -17.25
CA ILE A 140 -10.26 -26.62 -16.52
C ILE A 140 -8.95 -27.15 -17.13
N PRO A 141 -8.11 -26.27 -17.71
CA PRO A 141 -6.76 -26.62 -18.11
C PRO A 141 -5.94 -27.18 -16.94
N ASP A 142 -5.05 -28.12 -17.24
CA ASP A 142 -4.04 -28.59 -16.30
C ASP A 142 -2.90 -27.55 -16.16
N GLY A 143 -1.96 -27.84 -15.25
CA GLY A 143 -1.20 -26.87 -14.45
C GLY A 143 -0.66 -25.61 -15.14
N GLU A 144 -0.16 -25.69 -16.38
CA GLU A 144 0.58 -24.59 -17.02
C GLU A 144 -0.22 -23.81 -18.08
N ASP A 145 -1.32 -24.37 -18.58
CA ASP A 145 -2.07 -23.83 -19.74
C ASP A 145 -3.22 -22.88 -19.36
N LEU A 146 -3.42 -22.59 -18.06
CA LEU A 146 -4.49 -21.71 -17.64
C LEU A 146 -4.14 -20.24 -17.92
N ASP A 147 -4.68 -19.70 -19.01
CA ASP A 147 -4.62 -18.28 -19.31
C ASP A 147 -5.68 -17.46 -18.55
N VAL A 148 -5.50 -16.13 -18.54
CA VAL A 148 -6.39 -15.18 -17.87
C VAL A 148 -7.81 -15.22 -18.43
N ALA A 149 -7.95 -15.31 -19.76
CA ALA A 149 -9.27 -15.30 -20.40
C ALA A 149 -10.10 -16.50 -19.97
N ARG A 150 -9.48 -17.68 -19.92
CA ARG A 150 -10.11 -18.92 -19.47
C ARG A 150 -10.41 -18.88 -17.97
N ALA A 151 -9.51 -18.34 -17.16
CA ALA A 151 -9.76 -18.16 -15.73
C ALA A 151 -10.98 -17.25 -15.47
N LEU A 152 -11.10 -16.14 -16.20
CA LEU A 152 -12.27 -15.27 -16.15
C LEU A 152 -13.56 -15.98 -16.55
N GLU A 153 -13.51 -16.85 -17.57
CA GLU A 153 -14.68 -17.66 -17.93
C GLU A 153 -15.08 -18.62 -16.82
N ILE A 154 -14.11 -19.33 -16.24
CA ILE A 154 -14.36 -20.32 -15.18
C ILE A 154 -15.00 -19.65 -13.96
N VAL A 155 -14.41 -18.57 -13.46
CA VAL A 155 -14.90 -17.86 -12.26
C VAL A 155 -16.17 -17.07 -12.60
N GLY A 156 -16.18 -16.34 -13.71
CA GLY A 156 -17.29 -15.48 -14.12
C GLY A 156 -18.55 -16.25 -14.49
N LYS A 157 -18.44 -17.31 -15.30
CA LYS A 157 -19.61 -18.13 -15.68
C LYS A 157 -19.91 -19.22 -14.64
N LYS A 158 -19.16 -19.28 -13.54
CA LYS A 158 -19.29 -20.29 -12.48
C LYS A 158 -19.27 -21.73 -13.03
N LEU A 159 -18.36 -22.00 -13.96
CA LEU A 159 -18.30 -23.29 -14.65
C LEU A 159 -17.98 -24.45 -13.70
N VAL A 160 -17.23 -24.15 -12.62
CA VAL A 160 -16.97 -25.05 -11.50
C VAL A 160 -17.00 -24.29 -10.19
N ARG A 161 -17.05 -25.01 -9.07
CA ARG A 161 -16.92 -24.41 -7.74
C ARG A 161 -15.48 -23.93 -7.53
N THR A 162 -15.31 -22.62 -7.45
CA THR A 162 -14.00 -21.98 -7.22
C THR A 162 -13.89 -21.31 -5.86
N GLU A 163 -14.99 -21.08 -5.13
CA GLU A 163 -14.93 -20.45 -3.81
C GLU A 163 -14.00 -21.24 -2.87
N ALA A 164 -12.99 -20.55 -2.34
CA ALA A 164 -12.00 -21.15 -1.46
C ALA A 164 -12.64 -21.59 -0.15
N ASN A 165 -12.02 -22.58 0.52
CA ASN A 165 -12.55 -23.09 1.77
C ASN A 165 -12.52 -22.02 2.88
N GLN A 166 -13.31 -22.23 3.93
CA GLN A 166 -13.50 -21.27 5.01
C GLN A 166 -12.19 -20.82 5.68
N GLY A 167 -11.20 -21.72 5.83
CA GLY A 167 -9.92 -21.36 6.44
C GLY A 167 -9.12 -20.36 5.60
N VAL A 168 -9.21 -20.46 4.26
CA VAL A 168 -8.62 -19.47 3.34
C VAL A 168 -9.35 -18.14 3.45
N GLN A 169 -10.69 -18.14 3.47
CA GLN A 169 -11.49 -16.91 3.61
C GLN A 169 -11.17 -16.19 4.92
N GLU A 170 -11.11 -16.92 6.03
CA GLU A 170 -10.87 -16.37 7.36
C GLU A 170 -9.45 -15.83 7.51
N ALA A 171 -8.43 -16.56 7.02
CA ALA A 171 -7.05 -16.11 7.12
C ALA A 171 -6.82 -14.79 6.36
N ILE A 172 -7.19 -14.75 5.09
CA ILE A 172 -7.02 -13.56 4.24
C ILE A 172 -7.94 -12.42 4.72
N GLY A 173 -9.19 -12.72 5.05
CA GLY A 173 -10.15 -11.74 5.53
C GLY A 173 -9.71 -11.08 6.83
N ARG A 174 -9.22 -11.86 7.80
CA ARG A 174 -8.68 -11.34 9.06
C ARG A 174 -7.49 -10.42 8.82
N ARG A 175 -6.51 -10.84 8.01
CA ARG A 175 -5.31 -10.03 7.74
C ARG A 175 -5.64 -8.72 7.03
N ALA A 176 -6.57 -8.74 6.07
CA ALA A 176 -7.07 -7.53 5.41
C ALA A 176 -7.82 -6.59 6.37
N GLU A 177 -8.57 -7.15 7.32
CA GLU A 177 -9.28 -6.38 8.33
C GLU A 177 -8.32 -5.73 9.33
N GLU A 178 -7.30 -6.46 9.80
CA GLU A 178 -6.21 -5.91 10.62
C GLU A 178 -5.51 -4.73 9.93
N ALA A 179 -5.24 -4.84 8.62
CA ALA A 179 -4.66 -3.75 7.85
C ALA A 179 -5.58 -2.52 7.77
N ARG A 180 -6.89 -2.71 7.62
CA ARG A 180 -7.88 -1.61 7.68
C ARG A 180 -7.86 -0.92 9.04
N GLU A 181 -7.81 -1.69 10.12
CA GLU A 181 -7.76 -1.12 11.47
C GLU A 181 -6.47 -0.34 11.71
N GLU A 182 -5.33 -0.86 11.25
CA GLU A 182 -4.05 -0.17 11.36
C GLU A 182 -4.01 1.10 10.49
N ALA A 183 -4.60 1.07 9.29
CA ALA A 183 -4.77 2.27 8.46
C ALA A 183 -5.56 3.37 9.20
N GLY A 184 -6.52 3.00 10.03
CA GLY A 184 -7.26 3.94 10.89
C GLY A 184 -6.42 4.56 12.03
N LYS A 185 -5.28 3.97 12.38
CA LYS A 185 -4.41 4.35 13.51
C LYS A 185 -3.01 4.79 13.08
N SER A 186 -2.72 4.76 11.77
CA SER A 186 -1.37 4.95 11.22
C SER A 186 -0.91 6.41 11.22
N ALA A 187 -1.79 7.38 11.44
CA ALA A 187 -1.41 8.79 11.47
C ALA A 187 -0.55 9.11 12.71
N HIS A 188 0.47 9.94 12.51
CA HIS A 188 1.32 10.51 13.55
C HIS A 188 1.52 12.00 13.31
N TYR A 189 1.36 12.81 14.35
CA TYR A 189 1.51 14.25 14.30
C TYR A 189 2.83 14.67 14.94
N ALA A 190 3.78 15.13 14.11
CA ALA A 190 5.12 15.50 14.55
C ALA A 190 5.29 17.02 14.56
N ARG A 191 5.93 17.56 15.61
CA ARG A 191 6.37 18.96 15.62
C ARG A 191 7.64 19.09 14.77
N CYS A 192 7.56 19.90 13.71
CA CYS A 192 8.64 20.13 12.77
C CYS A 192 8.83 21.63 12.54
N ARG A 193 10.09 22.08 12.46
CA ARG A 193 10.40 23.46 12.07
C ARG A 193 10.77 23.53 10.60
N VAL A 194 9.84 24.01 9.78
CA VAL A 194 9.96 24.00 8.30
C VAL A 194 9.66 25.38 7.73
N PRO A 195 10.12 25.69 6.49
CA PRO A 195 9.64 26.85 5.76
C PRO A 195 8.12 26.84 5.63
N ARG A 196 7.51 28.03 5.68
CA ARG A 196 6.06 28.23 5.52
C ARG A 196 5.50 27.55 4.27
N ASP A 197 6.26 27.56 3.17
CA ASP A 197 5.87 26.94 1.91
C ASP A 197 5.66 25.42 2.04
N ILE A 198 6.51 24.73 2.80
CA ILE A 198 6.37 23.29 3.05
C ILE A 198 5.16 23.01 3.94
N ALA A 199 4.98 23.81 5.00
CA ALA A 199 3.79 23.68 5.84
C ALA A 199 2.50 23.84 5.02
N TYR A 200 2.47 24.78 4.08
CA TYR A 200 1.32 25.02 3.20
C TYR A 200 1.09 23.85 2.23
N LEU A 201 2.15 23.37 1.57
CA LEU A 201 2.07 22.21 0.68
C LEU A 201 1.49 20.97 1.39
N LEU A 202 1.88 20.72 2.63
CA LEU A 202 1.42 19.56 3.40
C LEU A 202 0.00 19.71 3.94
N GLN A 203 -0.46 20.95 4.16
CA GLN A 203 -1.86 21.22 4.48
C GLN A 203 -2.75 20.91 3.28
N GLU A 204 -2.39 21.39 2.09
CA GLU A 204 -3.20 21.24 0.88
C GLU A 204 -3.10 19.84 0.26
N ARG A 205 -1.91 19.23 0.30
CA ARG A 205 -1.63 17.91 -0.29
C ARG A 205 -0.75 17.08 0.66
N PRO A 206 -1.35 16.45 1.68
CA PRO A 206 -0.62 15.66 2.68
C PRO A 206 0.27 14.55 2.09
N GLN A 207 -0.14 13.91 0.99
CA GLN A 207 0.64 12.86 0.30
C GLN A 207 2.03 13.32 -0.14
N LEU A 208 2.27 14.63 -0.30
CA LEU A 208 3.60 15.16 -0.58
C LEU A 208 4.62 14.84 0.53
N ALA A 209 4.18 14.64 1.77
CA ALA A 209 5.07 14.23 2.87
C ALA A 209 5.71 12.87 2.59
N ALA A 210 4.93 11.89 2.11
CA ALA A 210 5.42 10.56 1.78
C ALA A 210 6.50 10.63 0.71
N TYR A 211 6.25 11.38 -0.37
CA TYR A 211 7.21 11.57 -1.45
C TYR A 211 8.50 12.26 -0.99
N ALA A 212 8.37 13.30 -0.15
CA ALA A 212 9.53 14.03 0.37
C ALA A 212 10.35 13.17 1.33
N VAL A 213 9.70 12.44 2.25
CA VAL A 213 10.37 11.54 3.19
C VAL A 213 11.07 10.42 2.44
N ASN A 214 10.44 9.78 1.45
CA ASN A 214 11.08 8.75 0.63
C ASN A 214 12.26 9.30 -0.17
N ALA A 215 12.13 10.49 -0.77
CA ALA A 215 13.23 11.15 -1.47
C ALA A 215 14.41 11.43 -0.54
N TYR A 216 14.14 11.77 0.73
CA TYR A 216 15.18 11.89 1.74
C TYR A 216 15.73 10.52 2.15
N TYR A 217 14.90 9.53 2.44
CA TYR A 217 15.33 8.24 2.96
C TYR A 217 16.22 7.48 1.97
N TYR A 218 15.88 7.49 0.69
CA TYR A 218 16.60 6.80 -0.38
C TYR A 218 17.64 7.67 -1.11
N ARG A 219 17.96 8.86 -0.57
CA ARG A 219 18.92 9.78 -1.18
C ARG A 219 20.32 9.21 -1.29
N ASP A 220 21.03 9.55 -2.36
CA ASP A 220 22.46 9.33 -2.53
C ASP A 220 23.30 10.59 -2.21
N THR A 221 24.62 10.44 -2.26
CA THR A 221 25.56 11.54 -1.96
C THR A 221 25.53 12.67 -3.01
N ILE A 222 25.06 12.41 -4.23
CA ILE A 222 24.94 13.40 -5.30
C ILE A 222 23.67 14.24 -5.05
N GLN A 223 22.55 13.57 -4.77
CA GLN A 223 21.27 14.19 -4.40
C GLN A 223 21.44 15.07 -3.14
N MET A 224 22.22 14.60 -2.16
CA MET A 224 22.52 15.39 -0.96
C MET A 224 23.30 16.69 -1.22
N LYS A 225 24.09 16.78 -2.29
CA LYS A 225 24.79 18.03 -2.65
C LYS A 225 23.81 19.12 -3.08
N VAL A 226 22.67 18.74 -3.65
CA VAL A 226 21.62 19.67 -4.10
C VAL A 226 21.01 20.40 -2.91
N CYS A 227 20.81 19.68 -1.80
CA CYS A 227 20.28 20.21 -0.55
C CYS A 227 21.20 21.22 0.14
N ARG A 228 22.47 21.40 -0.29
CA ARG A 228 23.35 22.41 0.34
C ARG A 228 22.84 23.84 0.13
N LYS A 229 22.27 24.11 -1.05
CA LYS A 229 21.80 25.45 -1.42
C LYS A 229 20.33 25.70 -1.10
N MET A 230 19.51 24.64 -1.04
CA MET A 230 18.06 24.73 -0.83
C MET A 230 17.41 25.74 -1.78
N GLU A 231 17.59 25.52 -3.08
CA GLU A 231 17.21 26.50 -4.12
C GLU A 231 15.70 26.69 -4.19
N ARG A 232 14.92 25.60 -4.10
CA ARG A 232 13.46 25.66 -4.14
C ARG A 232 12.86 25.94 -2.78
N PHE A 233 13.39 25.34 -1.72
CA PHE A 233 12.87 25.45 -0.36
C PHE A 233 13.88 26.08 0.62
N PRO A 234 14.27 27.36 0.42
CA PRO A 234 15.20 28.03 1.32
C PRO A 234 14.58 28.22 2.71
N ALA A 235 15.41 28.46 3.73
CA ALA A 235 15.01 28.72 5.11
C ALA A 235 14.33 30.09 5.29
N ARG A 236 13.25 30.36 4.55
CA ARG A 236 12.46 31.58 4.63
C ARG A 236 11.22 31.33 5.47
N ASP A 237 10.99 32.21 6.44
CA ASP A 237 9.81 32.18 7.29
C ASP A 237 9.60 30.81 7.95
N CYS A 238 10.68 30.25 8.52
CA CYS A 238 10.64 28.95 9.17
C CYS A 238 9.96 29.04 10.55
N GLY A 239 8.79 28.40 10.65
CA GLY A 239 8.00 28.30 11.88
C GLY A 239 7.93 26.88 12.42
N GLU A 240 7.50 26.74 13.68
CA GLU A 240 7.11 25.43 14.22
C GLU A 240 5.70 25.08 13.74
N HIS A 241 5.55 23.89 13.16
CA HIS A 241 4.29 23.36 12.66
C HIS A 241 4.10 21.93 13.17
N VAL A 242 2.86 21.55 13.49
CA VAL A 242 2.50 20.16 13.78
C VAL A 242 2.02 19.53 12.48
N LEU A 243 2.87 18.70 11.88
CA LEU A 243 2.66 18.10 10.57
C LEU A 243 2.21 16.65 10.71
N ARG A 244 1.28 16.24 9.86
CA ARG A 244 0.81 14.85 9.80
C ARG A 244 1.73 14.02 8.91
N LEU A 245 2.19 12.89 9.44
CA LEU A 245 2.90 11.82 8.75
C LEU A 245 2.19 10.48 9.00
N SER A 246 2.56 9.43 8.29
CA SER A 246 2.31 8.07 8.77
C SER A 246 3.33 7.76 9.88
N ARG A 247 3.01 6.83 10.77
CA ARG A 247 3.93 6.30 11.77
C ARG A 247 5.21 5.78 11.12
N CYS A 248 5.09 5.06 9.99
CA CYS A 248 6.24 4.52 9.26
C CYS A 248 7.13 5.65 8.70
N LEU A 249 6.58 6.64 7.99
CA LEU A 249 7.32 7.81 7.49
C LEU A 249 7.97 8.61 8.62
N TYR A 250 7.27 8.79 9.74
CA TYR A 250 7.84 9.44 10.91
C TYR A 250 9.04 8.67 11.46
N ALA A 251 8.91 7.35 11.64
CA ALA A 251 9.99 6.50 12.14
C ALA A 251 11.20 6.51 11.20
N GLN A 252 10.97 6.41 9.89
CA GLN A 252 12.03 6.51 8.87
C GLN A 252 12.79 7.83 9.01
N LEU A 253 12.07 8.96 9.08
CA LEU A 253 12.68 10.27 9.18
C LEU A 253 13.43 10.47 10.51
N LEU A 254 12.85 9.99 11.61
CA LEU A 254 13.45 10.07 12.94
C LEU A 254 14.77 9.30 13.01
N ARG A 255 14.82 8.10 12.43
CA ARG A 255 15.99 7.19 12.46
C ARG A 255 17.15 7.61 11.55
N GLN A 256 16.91 8.47 10.56
CA GLN A 256 17.98 9.00 9.71
C GLN A 256 18.87 9.97 10.50
N GLU A 257 20.17 9.95 10.27
CA GLU A 257 21.07 10.97 10.82
C GLU A 257 20.96 12.27 10.01
N LEU A 258 21.12 13.41 10.69
CA LEU A 258 21.21 14.71 10.03
C LEU A 258 22.67 14.96 9.67
N ASP A 259 23.08 14.53 8.48
CA ASP A 259 24.48 14.58 8.03
C ASP A 259 25.06 16.01 7.97
N PHE A 260 24.22 17.00 7.66
CA PHE A 260 24.60 18.40 7.61
C PHE A 260 23.40 19.33 7.80
N VAL A 261 23.68 20.60 8.10
CA VAL A 261 22.68 21.67 8.16
C VAL A 261 22.72 22.48 6.86
N PRO A 262 21.63 22.52 6.07
CA PRO A 262 21.58 23.29 4.83
C PRO A 262 21.80 24.79 5.01
N PHE A 263 22.22 25.49 3.95
CA PHE A 263 22.48 26.94 4.02
C PHE A 263 21.23 27.71 4.46
N GLY A 264 21.39 28.58 5.46
CA GLY A 264 20.32 29.41 6.04
C GLY A 264 19.45 28.72 7.09
N TYR A 265 19.56 27.40 7.24
CA TYR A 265 18.84 26.66 8.28
C TYR A 265 19.58 26.73 9.63
N GLU A 266 18.84 26.62 10.74
CA GLU A 266 19.37 26.83 12.09
C GLU A 266 20.05 25.57 12.66
N ALA A 267 21.29 25.69 13.11
CA ALA A 267 21.96 24.61 13.84
C ALA A 267 21.67 24.70 15.35
N VAL A 268 20.96 23.71 15.91
CA VAL A 268 20.64 23.63 17.34
C VAL A 268 21.38 22.45 17.99
N PRO A 269 22.23 22.65 19.01
CA PRO A 269 22.86 21.54 19.72
C PRO A 269 21.95 20.98 20.85
N PRO A 270 21.84 19.64 21.02
CA PRO A 270 20.97 19.01 22.00
C PRO A 270 21.60 18.94 23.41
N ASN A 271 22.09 20.06 23.94
CA ASN A 271 22.85 20.10 25.21
C ASN A 271 21.98 20.07 26.48
N THR A 272 20.68 20.35 26.37
CA THR A 272 19.73 20.42 27.50
C THR A 272 18.40 19.76 27.10
N PRO A 273 17.52 19.37 28.05
CA PRO A 273 16.22 18.80 27.69
C PRO A 273 15.36 19.72 26.80
N LYS A 274 15.36 21.03 27.07
CA LYS A 274 14.63 22.02 26.25
C LYS A 274 15.23 22.12 24.85
N THR A 275 16.56 22.14 24.73
CA THR A 275 17.21 22.19 23.41
C THR A 275 17.18 20.85 22.70
N ALA A 276 16.98 19.73 23.39
CA ALA A 276 16.76 18.42 22.79
C ALA A 276 15.39 18.33 22.09
N LEU A 277 14.33 18.86 22.70
CA LEU A 277 13.01 18.95 22.06
C LEU A 277 13.04 19.88 20.84
N LEU A 278 13.68 21.04 20.96
CA LEU A 278 13.88 21.95 19.84
C LEU A 278 14.77 21.32 18.75
N TYR A 279 15.83 20.63 19.13
CA TYR A 279 16.69 19.90 18.19
C TYR A 279 15.89 18.86 17.41
N LYS A 280 14.99 18.12 18.06
CA LYS A 280 14.11 17.16 17.38
C LYS A 280 13.22 17.85 16.35
N SER A 281 12.55 18.96 16.70
CA SER A 281 11.67 19.67 15.75
C SER A 281 12.46 20.28 14.58
N VAL A 282 13.64 20.82 14.84
CA VAL A 282 14.55 21.35 13.82
C VAL A 282 15.09 20.24 12.91
N SER A 283 15.58 19.13 13.50
CA SER A 283 16.12 17.99 12.76
C SER A 283 15.07 17.37 11.84
N MET A 284 13.87 17.08 12.35
CA MET A 284 12.76 16.57 11.54
C MET A 284 12.40 17.53 10.40
N GLY A 285 12.33 18.83 10.70
CA GLY A 285 12.05 19.85 9.69
C GLY A 285 13.12 19.97 8.61
N HIS A 286 14.40 19.89 8.98
CA HIS A 286 15.52 19.91 8.03
C HIS A 286 15.51 18.72 7.09
N LYS A 287 15.30 17.52 7.63
CA LYS A 287 15.24 16.29 6.85
C LYS A 287 14.06 16.33 5.88
N LEU A 288 12.89 16.76 6.35
CA LEU A 288 11.71 16.92 5.51
C LEU A 288 11.93 17.96 4.40
N ALA A 289 12.49 19.13 4.73
CA ALA A 289 12.77 20.17 3.75
C ALA A 289 13.80 19.73 2.71
N SER A 290 14.86 19.04 3.15
CA SER A 290 15.85 18.43 2.25
C SER A 290 15.20 17.39 1.34
N GLY A 291 14.28 16.59 1.86
CA GLY A 291 13.49 15.63 1.08
C GLY A 291 12.68 16.30 -0.03
N PHE A 292 12.01 17.41 0.27
CA PHE A 292 11.31 18.23 -0.72
C PHE A 292 12.26 18.80 -1.79
N GLU A 293 13.45 19.26 -1.40
CA GLU A 293 14.46 19.77 -2.32
C GLU A 293 14.97 18.67 -3.26
N VAL A 294 15.34 17.48 -2.73
CA VAL A 294 15.74 16.32 -3.55
C VAL A 294 14.63 15.95 -4.52
N LEU A 295 13.41 15.74 -4.01
CA LEU A 295 12.24 15.35 -4.80
C LEU A 295 12.01 16.31 -5.97
N TYR A 296 11.97 17.61 -5.70
CA TYR A 296 11.69 18.61 -6.72
C TYR A 296 12.76 18.63 -7.82
N GLN A 297 14.03 18.58 -7.43
CA GLN A 297 15.16 18.71 -8.34
C GLN A 297 15.32 17.46 -9.22
N ASP A 298 15.13 16.27 -8.64
CA ASP A 298 15.17 15.02 -9.39
C ASP A 298 14.04 14.91 -10.39
N LEU A 299 12.81 15.24 -9.98
CA LEU A 299 11.67 15.20 -10.89
C LEU A 299 11.81 16.24 -12.02
N LYS A 300 12.28 17.46 -11.71
CA LYS A 300 12.57 18.49 -12.72
C LYS A 300 13.66 18.04 -13.70
N ARG A 301 14.71 17.36 -13.22
CA ARG A 301 15.77 16.79 -14.06
C ARG A 301 15.25 15.64 -14.93
N ASN A 302 14.42 14.77 -14.37
CA ASN A 302 13.84 13.62 -15.08
C ASN A 302 12.84 14.06 -16.14
N ALA A 303 12.03 15.10 -15.89
CA ALA A 303 11.15 15.70 -16.88
C ALA A 303 11.93 16.23 -18.09
N LYS A 304 13.07 16.92 -17.86
CA LYS A 304 13.97 17.37 -18.94
C LYS A 304 14.56 16.23 -19.76
N LYS A 305 14.89 15.09 -19.11
CA LYS A 305 15.41 13.88 -19.79
C LYS A 305 14.33 13.13 -20.59
N LYS A 306 13.10 13.02 -20.06
CA LYS A 306 11.97 12.34 -20.73
C LYS A 306 11.53 13.06 -22.01
N GLY A 307 11.77 14.37 -22.12
CA GLY A 307 11.65 15.11 -23.39
C GLY A 307 12.58 14.64 -24.52
N GLN A 308 13.49 13.68 -24.26
CA GLN A 308 14.43 13.14 -25.24
C GLN A 308 14.36 11.60 -25.43
N ASN A 309 13.56 10.83 -24.68
CA ASN A 309 13.39 9.39 -24.94
C ASN A 309 12.21 8.72 -24.18
N VAL A 310 11.30 8.14 -24.99
CA VAL A 310 10.49 6.91 -24.82
C VAL A 310 9.36 6.79 -23.78
N ASN A 311 8.16 6.51 -24.32
CA ASN A 311 7.04 5.65 -23.89
C ASN A 311 6.97 5.23 -22.41
N ASN A 312 6.02 5.81 -21.67
CA ASN A 312 5.59 5.31 -20.36
C ASN A 312 4.94 3.92 -20.54
N VAL A 313 5.66 2.86 -20.17
CA VAL A 313 5.22 1.45 -20.29
C VAL A 313 4.02 1.12 -19.37
N HIS A 314 3.60 2.03 -18.49
CA HIS A 314 2.63 1.71 -17.43
C HIS A 314 1.31 2.49 -17.47
N ASN A 315 1.08 3.43 -18.39
CA ASN A 315 -0.20 4.16 -18.63
C ASN A 315 -1.04 4.66 -17.44
N ILE A 316 -0.61 4.52 -16.18
CA ILE A 316 -1.21 5.16 -15.02
C ILE A 316 -0.61 6.57 -14.96
N PRO A 317 -1.41 7.63 -15.14
CA PRO A 317 -0.91 8.99 -14.99
C PRO A 317 -0.52 9.17 -13.52
N ILE A 318 0.78 9.23 -13.21
CA ILE A 318 1.28 9.62 -11.88
C ILE A 318 1.03 11.14 -11.76
N PRO A 319 0.59 11.68 -10.60
CA PRO A 319 0.38 13.11 -10.48
C PRO A 319 1.72 13.82 -10.76
N ASN A 320 1.69 14.89 -11.56
CA ASN A 320 2.89 15.68 -11.78
C ASN A 320 3.20 16.46 -10.50
N ILE A 321 4.03 15.87 -9.64
CA ILE A 321 4.36 16.42 -8.33
C ILE A 321 5.01 17.80 -8.45
N VAL A 322 5.86 18.03 -9.46
CA VAL A 322 6.50 19.33 -9.70
C VAL A 322 5.46 20.39 -10.04
N GLU A 323 4.57 20.08 -10.98
CA GLU A 323 3.46 20.97 -11.35
C GLU A 323 2.51 21.22 -10.19
N THR A 324 2.20 20.19 -9.39
CA THR A 324 1.39 20.34 -8.17
C THR A 324 2.05 21.29 -7.17
N ILE A 325 3.37 21.15 -6.94
CA ILE A 325 4.12 22.04 -6.06
C ILE A 325 4.11 23.47 -6.62
N ASP A 326 4.40 23.64 -7.91
CA ASP A 326 4.49 24.95 -8.54
C ASP A 326 3.14 25.65 -8.59
N GLU A 327 2.05 24.94 -8.90
CA GLU A 327 0.68 25.43 -8.87
C GLU A 327 0.31 25.94 -7.48
N LEU A 328 0.51 25.12 -6.45
CA LEU A 328 0.17 25.48 -5.06
C LEU A 328 0.97 26.69 -4.58
N LEU A 329 2.27 26.73 -4.89
CA LEU A 329 3.13 27.85 -4.47
C LEU A 329 2.92 29.12 -5.30
N SER A 330 2.28 29.04 -6.46
CA SER A 330 1.91 30.21 -7.27
C SER A 330 0.67 30.96 -6.77
N ARG A 331 -0.12 30.34 -5.87
CA ARG A 331 -1.33 30.96 -5.31
C ARG A 331 -0.96 32.18 -4.46
N GLU A 332 -1.66 33.30 -4.66
CA GLU A 332 -1.44 34.54 -3.89
C GLU A 332 -1.79 34.35 -2.41
N GLU A 333 -2.91 33.65 -2.16
CA GLU A 333 -3.45 33.39 -0.83
C GLU A 333 -3.02 32.03 -0.30
N ARG A 334 -1.85 31.98 0.36
CA ARG A 334 -1.34 30.77 1.02
C ARG A 334 -1.65 30.79 2.50
N PHE A 335 -2.90 30.59 2.89
CA PHE A 335 -3.29 30.60 4.30
C PHE A 335 -2.91 29.29 4.99
N LEU A 336 -2.19 29.40 6.10
CA LEU A 336 -2.01 28.29 7.03
C LEU A 336 -3.13 28.35 8.05
N HIS A 337 -3.91 27.28 8.16
CA HIS A 337 -4.79 27.12 9.30
C HIS A 337 -3.90 27.03 10.55
N GLN A 338 -4.08 27.95 11.49
CA GLN A 338 -3.47 27.81 12.80
C GLN A 338 -4.10 26.57 13.45
N ASN A 339 -3.45 25.42 13.31
CA ASN A 339 -3.71 24.23 14.12
C ASN A 339 -3.21 24.45 15.56
N SER A 340 -3.49 25.62 16.15
CA SER A 340 -2.97 26.04 17.46
C SER A 340 -3.39 25.11 18.60
N GLU A 341 -4.39 24.26 18.37
CA GLU A 341 -4.90 23.32 19.37
C GLU A 341 -4.37 21.88 19.23
N ARG A 342 -3.80 21.49 18.08
CA ARG A 342 -3.33 20.11 17.90
C ARG A 342 -1.90 19.94 18.43
N ASN A 343 -1.75 19.11 19.45
CA ASN A 343 -0.46 18.72 19.99
C ASN A 343 0.22 17.67 19.12
N ALA A 344 1.55 17.60 19.23
CA ALA A 344 2.32 16.51 18.66
C ALA A 344 2.05 15.22 19.45
N ASP A 345 2.03 14.10 18.76
CA ASP A 345 1.84 12.79 19.36
C ASP A 345 3.12 12.35 20.11
N SER A 346 2.95 11.47 21.09
CA SER A 346 4.08 10.85 21.78
C SER A 346 4.83 9.86 20.87
N ASP A 347 6.11 9.66 21.18
CA ASP A 347 6.95 8.63 20.57
C ASP A 347 6.77 7.26 21.23
N ASP A 348 5.95 7.14 22.28
CA ASP A 348 5.89 5.92 23.11
C ASP A 348 5.57 4.66 22.29
N TRP A 349 4.79 4.78 21.22
CA TRP A 349 4.47 3.67 20.32
C TRP A 349 5.67 3.08 19.57
N LEU A 350 6.82 3.77 19.54
CA LEU A 350 8.09 3.25 18.99
C LEU A 350 8.79 2.28 19.95
N ASN A 351 8.41 2.28 21.22
CA ASN A 351 8.99 1.42 22.23
C ASN A 351 8.01 0.28 22.50
N ILE A 352 8.48 -0.96 22.33
CA ILE A 352 7.75 -2.16 22.75
C ILE A 352 8.47 -2.69 23.98
N SER A 353 7.74 -2.88 25.09
CA SER A 353 8.33 -3.45 26.30
C SER A 353 8.59 -4.96 26.13
N PRO A 354 9.54 -5.57 26.86
CA PRO A 354 9.75 -7.01 26.83
C PRO A 354 8.47 -7.81 27.11
N GLU A 355 7.64 -7.33 28.04
CA GLU A 355 6.36 -7.96 28.38
C GLU A 355 5.36 -7.90 27.23
N GLU A 356 5.31 -6.78 26.50
CA GLU A 356 4.47 -6.65 25.31
C GLU A 356 4.91 -7.60 24.18
N VAL A 357 6.22 -7.80 24.01
CA VAL A 357 6.74 -8.79 23.05
C VAL A 357 6.33 -10.20 23.46
N GLU A 358 6.49 -10.57 24.72
CA GLU A 358 6.08 -11.88 25.24
C GLU A 358 4.59 -12.13 25.06
N ASP A 359 3.75 -11.12 25.31
CA ASP A 359 2.31 -11.18 25.11
C ASP A 359 1.93 -11.39 23.62
N ILE A 360 2.60 -10.69 22.70
CA ILE A 360 2.38 -10.85 21.26
C ILE A 360 2.76 -12.27 20.83
N ILE A 361 3.93 -12.77 21.25
CA ILE A 361 4.38 -14.12 20.96
C ILE A 361 3.40 -15.15 21.52
N SER A 362 2.96 -14.99 22.77
CA SER A 362 2.01 -15.90 23.41
C SER A 362 0.67 -15.94 22.66
N ARG A 363 0.16 -14.78 22.23
CA ARG A 363 -1.07 -14.70 21.42
C ARG A 363 -0.90 -15.42 20.08
N LYS A 364 0.19 -15.17 19.36
CA LYS A 364 0.48 -15.82 18.07
C LYS A 364 0.67 -17.33 18.20
N GLN A 365 1.32 -17.79 19.28
CA GLN A 365 1.44 -19.22 19.56
C GLN A 365 0.07 -19.87 19.80
N LYS A 366 -0.80 -19.23 20.60
CA LYS A 366 -2.17 -19.73 20.83
C LYS A 366 -2.98 -19.79 19.53
N GLU A 367 -2.88 -18.77 18.67
CA GLU A 367 -3.52 -18.77 17.35
C GLU A 367 -3.05 -19.96 16.50
N LEU A 368 -1.75 -20.21 16.47
CA LEU A 368 -1.16 -21.34 15.74
C LEU A 368 -1.62 -22.70 16.30
N ASP A 369 -1.62 -22.85 17.63
CA ASP A 369 -2.06 -24.08 18.29
C ASP A 369 -3.54 -24.39 17.99
N VAL A 370 -4.39 -23.35 18.00
CA VAL A 370 -5.81 -23.49 17.62
C VAL A 370 -5.94 -23.93 16.15
N MET A 371 -5.17 -23.36 15.24
CA MET A 371 -5.21 -23.74 13.82
C MET A 371 -4.75 -25.19 13.61
N LEU A 372 -3.66 -25.61 14.27
CA LEU A 372 -3.16 -26.98 14.19
C LEU A 372 -4.15 -28.00 14.78
N GLU A 373 -4.83 -27.66 15.86
CA GLU A 373 -5.85 -28.51 16.46
C GLU A 373 -7.08 -28.67 15.56
N GLN A 374 -7.50 -27.59 14.88
CA GLN A 374 -8.56 -27.66 13.88
C GLN A 374 -8.17 -28.53 12.68
N GLU A 375 -6.91 -28.49 12.23
CA GLU A 375 -6.41 -29.37 11.17
C GLU A 375 -6.41 -30.84 11.60
N LYS A 376 -5.94 -31.15 12.81
CA LYS A 376 -5.97 -32.52 13.35
C LYS A 376 -7.38 -33.08 13.36
N LYS A 377 -8.35 -32.32 13.88
CA LYS A 377 -9.76 -32.71 13.90
C LYS A 377 -10.33 -32.94 12.49
N LYS A 378 -9.97 -32.10 11.51
CA LYS A 378 -10.34 -32.31 10.10
C LYS A 378 -9.75 -33.60 9.54
N MET A 379 -8.49 -33.92 9.86
CA MET A 379 -7.84 -35.15 9.42
C MET A 379 -8.46 -36.40 10.06
N GLU A 380 -8.79 -36.34 11.36
CA GLU A 380 -9.45 -37.45 12.08
C GLU A 380 -10.84 -37.73 11.49
N LYS A 381 -11.65 -36.69 11.31
CA LYS A 381 -12.98 -36.81 10.70
C LYS A 381 -12.90 -37.41 9.28
N LYS A 382 -11.93 -36.99 8.48
CA LYS A 382 -11.73 -37.54 7.13
C LYS A 382 -11.35 -39.03 7.15
N LYS A 383 -10.54 -39.46 8.12
CA LYS A 383 -10.18 -40.88 8.31
C LYS A 383 -11.37 -41.72 8.77
N GLU A 384 -12.27 -41.17 9.59
CA GLU A 384 -13.50 -41.84 9.99
C GLU A 384 -14.46 -42.01 8.79
N GLU A 385 -14.64 -40.96 7.99
CA GLU A 385 -15.47 -41.00 6.78
C GLU A 385 -14.93 -41.99 5.72
N GLU A 386 -13.61 -42.15 5.59
CA GLU A 386 -13.00 -43.18 4.73
C GLU A 386 -13.26 -44.59 5.26
N LYS A 387 -13.10 -44.82 6.57
CA LYS A 387 -13.38 -46.13 7.20
C LYS A 387 -14.85 -46.54 7.12
N GLU A 388 -15.77 -45.58 7.14
CA GLU A 388 -17.21 -45.84 6.97
C GLU A 388 -17.58 -46.16 5.51
N ARG A 389 -16.82 -45.67 4.52
CA ARG A 389 -17.03 -45.99 3.10
C ARG A 389 -16.45 -47.34 2.69
N GLU A 390 -15.49 -47.87 3.45
CA GLU A 390 -14.87 -49.18 3.22
C GLU A 390 -15.64 -50.34 3.90
N LYS A 391 -16.64 -50.03 4.72
CA LYS A 391 -17.59 -50.98 5.32
C LYS A 391 -18.88 -51.02 4.53
#